data_AF-A0A7X3CPY3-F1
#
_entry.id   AF-A0A7X3CPY3-F1
#
_cell.length_a   1.000
_cell.length_b   1.000
_cell.length_c   1.000
_cell.angle_alpha   90.00
_cell.angle_beta   90.00
_cell.angle_gamma   90.00
#
_symmetry.space_group_name_H-M   'P 1'
#
loop_
_entity.id
_entity.type
_entity.pdbx_description
1 polymer ?
#
loop_
_entity_poly.entity_id
_entity_poly.type
_entity_poly.pdbx_seq_one_letter_code
_entity_poly.pdbx_strand_id
1 'polypeptide(L)'
;MAKRRDSKPSTASKGDKPATLKDLLGADTISKLKEQAAKLEREQEEHKAAARKQAEEARRAEQKRLESNFEYLLNNSDMDWHKYK
;
A
#
# COMPACT_ATOMS: atom_id res chain seq x y z
N MET A 1 -15.02 -43.72 -52.75
CA MET A 1 -15.23 -42.47 -51.98
C MET A 1 -14.05 -42.24 -51.05
N ALA A 2 -13.57 -40.99 -51.03
CA ALA A 2 -12.81 -40.27 -50.00
C ALA A 2 -11.51 -40.88 -49.41
N LYS A 3 -10.40 -40.40 -49.96
CA LYS A 3 -9.06 -40.30 -49.35
C LYS A 3 -9.13 -39.45 -48.07
N ARG A 4 -8.60 -39.92 -46.93
CA ARG A 4 -8.21 -39.03 -45.82
C ARG A 4 -6.70 -39.10 -45.64
N ARG A 5 -6.05 -37.97 -45.87
CA ARG A 5 -4.63 -37.73 -45.59
C ARG A 5 -4.58 -37.14 -44.19
N ASP A 6 -3.96 -37.85 -43.27
CA ASP A 6 -3.64 -37.29 -41.96
C ASP A 6 -2.54 -36.24 -42.13
N SER A 7 -2.92 -34.99 -41.88
CA SER A 7 -2.04 -33.83 -41.91
C SER A 7 -0.99 -33.94 -40.80
N LYS A 8 0.27 -33.92 -41.19
CA LYS A 8 1.44 -33.76 -40.32
C LYS A 8 1.33 -32.44 -39.52
N PRO A 9 1.72 -32.40 -38.23
CA PRO A 9 1.69 -31.18 -37.44
C PRO A 9 2.64 -30.14 -38.03
N SER A 10 2.08 -28.94 -38.24
CA SER A 10 2.77 -27.74 -38.67
C SER A 10 3.96 -27.45 -37.75
N THR A 11 5.12 -27.26 -38.36
CA THR A 11 6.37 -26.83 -37.74
C THR A 11 6.17 -25.60 -36.87
N ALA A 12 6.59 -25.72 -35.60
CA ALA A 12 6.64 -24.66 -34.62
C ALA A 12 7.18 -23.35 -35.22
N SER A 13 6.39 -22.29 -35.06
CA SER A 13 6.76 -20.91 -35.38
C SER A 13 8.05 -20.55 -34.65
N LYS A 14 9.14 -20.40 -35.40
CA LYS A 14 10.36 -19.73 -34.95
C LYS A 14 10.06 -18.22 -34.81
N GLY A 15 9.39 -17.85 -33.72
CA GLY A 15 9.00 -16.47 -33.44
C GLY A 15 8.98 -16.08 -31.96
N ASP A 16 9.24 -17.01 -31.04
CA ASP A 16 9.37 -16.74 -29.60
C ASP A 16 10.75 -16.12 -29.28
N LYS A 17 11.00 -14.92 -29.81
CA LYS A 17 11.82 -13.97 -29.04
C LYS A 17 10.85 -13.33 -28.05
N PRO A 18 11.11 -13.34 -26.73
CA PRO A 18 10.29 -12.56 -25.83
C PRO A 18 10.46 -11.10 -26.27
N ALA A 19 9.46 -10.56 -26.96
CA ALA A 19 9.32 -9.13 -27.10
C ALA A 19 9.25 -8.64 -25.66
N THR A 20 10.39 -8.18 -25.13
CA THR A 20 10.42 -7.67 -23.76
C THR A 20 9.36 -6.60 -23.70
N LEU A 21 8.61 -6.48 -22.61
CA LEU A 21 7.52 -5.51 -22.47
C LEU A 21 7.90 -4.08 -22.92
N LYS A 22 9.21 -3.76 -22.91
CA LYS A 22 9.82 -2.55 -23.45
C LYS A 22 9.72 -2.35 -24.97
N ASP A 23 9.62 -3.41 -25.74
CA ASP A 23 9.55 -3.44 -27.21
C ASP A 23 8.10 -3.33 -27.72
N LEU A 24 7.12 -3.74 -26.90
CA LEU A 24 5.68 -3.63 -27.21
C LEU A 24 5.07 -2.32 -26.71
N LEU A 25 5.51 -1.85 -25.54
CA LEU A 25 5.17 -0.53 -25.01
C LEU A 25 6.27 0.43 -25.44
N GLY A 26 6.08 1.18 -26.53
CA GLY A 26 7.06 2.18 -26.98
C GLY A 26 7.53 3.10 -25.83
N ALA A 27 8.76 3.61 -25.93
CA ALA A 27 9.43 4.35 -24.85
C ALA A 27 8.57 5.43 -24.17
N ASP A 28 7.71 6.12 -24.93
CA ASP A 28 6.78 7.13 -24.42
C ASP A 28 5.77 6.58 -23.40
N THR A 29 5.26 5.37 -23.63
CA THR A 29 4.29 4.74 -22.72
C THR A 29 4.94 4.27 -21.42
N ILE A 30 6.20 3.82 -21.48
CA ILE A 30 6.99 3.46 -20.30
C ILE A 30 7.32 4.70 -19.48
N SER A 31 7.66 5.82 -20.13
CA SER A 31 7.90 7.09 -19.45
C SER A 31 6.66 7.57 -18.70
N LYS A 32 5.48 7.56 -19.35
CA LYS A 32 4.20 7.88 -18.70
C LYS A 32 3.89 6.95 -17.52
N LEU A 33 4.14 5.65 -17.67
CA LEU A 33 3.89 4.70 -16.60
C LEU A 33 4.80 4.94 -15.39
N LYS A 34 6.07 5.29 -15.61
CA LYS A 34 7.01 5.67 -14.54
C LYS A 34 6.60 6.96 -13.85
N GLU A 35 6.13 7.96 -14.60
CA GLU A 35 5.61 9.20 -14.03
C GLU A 35 4.38 8.93 -13.15
N GLN A 36 3.46 8.09 -13.62
CA GLN A 36 2.28 7.69 -12.86
C GLN A 36 2.64 6.85 -11.62
N ALA A 37 3.60 5.93 -11.73
CA ALA A 37 4.10 5.15 -10.61
C ALA A 37 4.72 6.07 -9.54
N ALA A 38 5.60 6.99 -9.94
CA ALA A 38 6.21 7.96 -9.04
C ALA A 38 5.17 8.89 -8.38
N LYS A 39 4.09 9.22 -9.08
CA LYS A 39 2.97 9.99 -8.50
C LYS A 39 2.22 9.17 -7.44
N LEU A 40 1.89 7.92 -7.74
CA LEU A 40 1.20 7.03 -6.81
C LEU A 40 2.03 6.70 -5.57
N GLU A 41 3.34 6.54 -5.72
CA GLU A 41 4.25 6.33 -4.59
C GLU A 41 4.21 7.53 -3.63
N ARG A 42 4.27 8.76 -4.15
CA ARG A 42 4.15 9.98 -3.33
C ARG A 42 2.80 10.08 -2.64
N GLU A 43 1.70 9.83 -3.36
CA GLU A 43 0.35 9.84 -2.77
C GLU A 43 0.23 8.79 -1.65
N GLN A 44 0.79 7.58 -1.85
CA GLN A 44 0.79 6.55 -0.80
C GLN A 44 1.63 6.94 0.42
N GLU A 45 2.78 7.57 0.23
CA GLU A 45 3.61 8.08 1.32
C GLU A 45 2.89 9.18 2.10
N GLU A 46 2.22 10.11 1.41
CA GLU A 46 1.41 11.16 2.02
C GLU A 46 0.23 10.57 2.82
N HIS A 47 -0.47 9.58 2.27
CA HIS A 47 -1.54 8.88 2.97
C HIS A 47 -1.04 8.16 4.24
N LYS A 48 0.11 7.49 4.16
CA LYS A 48 0.72 6.83 5.33
C LYS A 48 1.14 7.86 6.38
N ALA A 49 1.72 8.99 5.97
CA ALA A 49 2.10 10.06 6.89
C ALA A 49 0.86 10.70 7.55
N ALA A 50 -0.22 10.93 6.80
CA ALA A 50 -1.47 11.46 7.31
C ALA A 50 -2.12 10.49 8.31
N ALA A 51 -2.15 9.19 8.02
CA ALA A 51 -2.69 8.18 8.93
C ALA A 51 -1.93 8.13 10.26
N ARG A 52 -0.60 8.26 10.24
CA ARG A 52 0.23 8.33 11.46
C ARG A 52 -0.10 9.57 12.29
N LYS A 53 -0.21 10.74 11.65
CA LYS A 53 -0.59 11.99 12.34
C LYS A 53 -1.96 11.89 12.99
N GLN A 54 -2.96 11.38 12.26
CA GLN A 54 -4.31 11.20 12.80
C GLN A 54 -4.35 10.21 13.98
N ALA A 55 -3.57 9.12 13.92
CA ALA A 55 -3.46 8.19 15.03
C ALA A 55 -2.84 8.84 16.27
N GLU A 56 -1.77 9.64 16.11
CA GLU A 56 -1.16 10.37 17.22
C GLU A 56 -2.09 11.43 17.82
N GLU A 57 -2.81 12.17 16.97
CA GLU A 57 -3.81 13.15 17.42
C GLU A 57 -4.97 12.48 18.16
N ALA A 58 -5.47 11.35 17.66
CA ALA A 58 -6.50 10.57 18.34
C ALA A 58 -6.03 10.08 19.71
N ARG A 59 -4.80 9.57 19.82
CA ARG A 59 -4.23 9.15 21.12
C ARG A 59 -4.09 10.33 22.07
N ARG A 60 -3.65 11.49 21.60
CA ARG A 60 -3.57 12.70 22.42
C ARG A 60 -4.94 13.19 22.86
N ALA A 61 -5.94 13.15 21.98
CA ALA A 61 -7.31 13.54 22.32
C ALA A 61 -7.93 12.58 23.36
N GLU A 62 -7.68 11.27 23.21
CA GLU A 62 -8.10 10.26 24.18
C GLU A 62 -7.39 10.46 25.52
N GLN A 63 -6.08 10.66 25.53
CA GLN A 63 -5.32 10.97 26.76
C GLN A 63 -5.89 12.20 27.47
N LYS A 64 -6.12 13.30 26.74
CA LYS A 64 -6.76 14.50 27.30
C LYS A 64 -8.14 14.24 27.86
N ARG A 65 -8.93 13.39 27.20
CA ARG A 65 -10.26 12.99 27.69
C ARG A 65 -10.15 12.16 28.97
N LEU A 66 -9.18 11.26 29.05
CA LEU A 66 -8.92 10.42 30.22
C LEU A 66 -8.40 11.26 31.40
N GLU A 67 -7.51 12.21 31.14
CA GLU A 67 -7.04 13.21 32.12
C GLU A 67 -8.17 14.12 32.61
N SER A 68 -9.17 14.41 31.75
CA SER A 68 -10.36 15.16 32.17
C SER A 68 -11.39 14.29 32.91
N ASN A 69 -11.29 12.96 32.79
CA ASN A 69 -12.22 12.04 33.42
C ASN A 69 -11.74 11.70 34.84
N PHE A 70 -12.44 12.27 35.82
CA PHE A 70 -12.13 12.09 37.23
C PHE A 70 -12.19 10.62 37.69
N GLU A 71 -13.09 9.81 37.15
CA GLU A 71 -13.18 8.38 37.48
C GLU A 71 -11.94 7.61 36.99
N TYR A 72 -11.45 7.94 35.79
CA TYR A 72 -10.22 7.36 35.27
C TYR A 72 -9.01 7.80 36.10
N LEU A 73 -8.91 9.08 36.45
CA LEU A 73 -7.84 9.60 37.30
C LEU A 73 -7.88 8.97 38.70
N LEU A 74 -9.05 8.80 39.30
CA LEU A 74 -9.16 8.23 40.65
C LEU A 74 -8.71 6.77 40.69
N ASN A 75 -9.03 5.99 39.65
CA ASN A 75 -8.66 4.58 39.59
C ASN A 75 -7.22 4.33 39.14
N ASN A 76 -6.63 5.24 38.34
CA ASN A 76 -5.30 5.05 37.76
C ASN A 76 -4.21 5.96 38.34
N SER A 77 -4.55 7.01 39.09
CA SER A 77 -3.56 7.84 39.77
C SER A 77 -3.35 7.31 41.19
N ASP A 78 -2.12 6.91 41.48
CA ASP A 78 -1.69 6.39 42.77
C ASP A 78 -1.38 7.57 43.71
N MET A 79 -2.41 8.39 43.99
CA MET A 79 -2.30 9.54 44.90
C MET A 79 -2.29 9.07 46.35
N ASP A 80 -1.12 8.64 46.80
CA ASP A 80 -0.88 8.25 48.19
C ASP A 80 -0.54 9.49 49.04
N TRP A 81 -1.56 10.07 49.65
CA TRP A 81 -1.48 11.29 50.47
C TRP A 81 -0.58 11.16 51.71
N HIS A 82 -0.28 9.93 52.16
CA HIS A 82 0.66 9.69 53.24
C HIS A 82 2.10 10.09 52.88
N LYS A 83 2.44 10.19 51.59
CA LYS A 83 3.77 10.58 51.11
C LYS A 83 4.06 12.07 51.23
N TYR A 84 3.03 12.89 51.49
CA TYR A 84 3.12 14.36 51.55
C TYR A 84 2.86 14.91 52.96
N LYS A 85 2.89 14.05 53.99
CA LYS A 85 2.56 14.40 55.38
C LYS A 85 3.80 14.55 56.25
#